data_AF-A0A137QKV4-F1
#
_entry.id   AF-A0A137QKV4-F1
#
_cell.length_a   1.000
_cell.length_b   1.000
_cell.length_c   1.000
_cell.angle_alpha   90.00
_cell.angle_beta   90.00
_cell.angle_gamma   90.00
#
_symmetry.space_group_name_H-M   'P 1'
#
loop_
_entity.id
_entity.type
_entity.pdbx_description
1 polymer ?
#
loop_
_entity_poly.entity_id
_entity_poly.type
_entity_poly.pdbx_seq_one_letter_code
_entity_poly.pdbx_strand_id
1 'polypeptide(L)'
;MGDATDDPNVANKSKYAELYIGQSGPSIWREGMEVGNPIVDGLINDFSPIKPLVDHAISHVMRCNPSEHPILVTEPTWNTPANRERMAEIMFEEFNVPAFYIANTGVLNAFAAGKGTAFVVDVGQSMASVTPVVDGFVLRKGLVYSSLPRLVRANARHVLATPTQTRQGIALLPQQMIDSKAPVDPNMPPQFTVRQNRVTKTTESWKQWAEEREIDEWIQHCAAVLDQGWNDAAAQSRPPRSYEFPTGFNSYFGMERYQVGEQFFWHTPALVASNSNLPKNIPALITESLRACDAEFRQVFVSNVVLTGGGCQFSGFADRLNNELTRTFPHAKIHAPGNPIERRYGGWLGGSILASLGTFHQLWISKEEWQEHGKSIVGQRCK
;
A
#
# COMPACT_ATOMS: atom_id res chain seq x y z
N MET A 1 -37.40 19.74 40.18
CA MET A 1 -36.67 21.01 40.01
C MET A 1 -35.19 20.71 40.09
N GLY A 2 -34.49 20.86 38.98
CA GLY A 2 -33.09 20.48 38.82
C GLY A 2 -32.83 20.19 37.35
N ASP A 3 -32.95 21.24 36.53
CA ASP A 3 -32.65 21.25 35.09
C ASP A 3 -31.22 20.73 34.84
N ALA A 4 -31.12 19.62 34.10
CA ALA A 4 -29.92 19.32 33.35
C ALA A 4 -29.99 20.17 32.08
N THR A 5 -29.26 21.27 32.09
CA THR A 5 -29.05 22.09 30.90
C THR A 5 -28.20 21.28 29.92
N ASP A 6 -28.86 20.66 28.95
CA ASP A 6 -28.24 20.26 27.69
C ASP A 6 -27.72 21.54 27.02
N ASP A 7 -26.42 21.81 27.18
CA ASP A 7 -25.75 22.91 26.51
C ASP A 7 -25.66 22.59 25.00
N PRO A 8 -26.38 23.32 24.13
CA PRO A 8 -26.41 23.05 22.69
C PRO A 8 -25.09 23.42 21.98
N ASN A 9 -24.06 23.86 22.72
CA ASN A 9 -22.74 24.22 22.19
C ASN A 9 -21.69 23.11 22.23
N VAL A 10 -22.03 21.86 22.59
CA VAL A 10 -21.16 20.70 22.29
C VAL A 10 -21.39 20.23 20.85
N ALA A 11 -21.50 21.19 19.91
CA ALA A 11 -21.53 20.93 18.50
C ALA A 11 -20.10 20.57 18.03
N ASN A 12 -19.88 19.27 17.81
CA ASN A 12 -18.96 18.71 16.83
C ASN A 12 -17.63 19.49 16.63
N LYS A 13 -16.83 19.66 17.69
CA LYS A 13 -15.44 20.08 17.50
C LYS A 13 -14.72 18.95 16.76
N SER A 14 -14.40 19.19 15.49
CA SER A 14 -13.52 18.33 14.72
C SER A 14 -12.30 17.97 15.57
N LYS A 15 -11.97 16.68 15.62
CA LYS A 15 -10.74 16.16 16.25
C LYS A 15 -9.47 16.87 15.73
N TYR A 16 -9.56 17.48 14.54
CA TYR A 16 -8.49 18.23 13.89
C TYR A 16 -8.85 19.72 13.78
N ALA A 17 -7.89 20.60 14.07
CA ALA A 17 -8.08 22.04 13.91
C ALA A 17 -8.28 22.44 12.42
N GLU A 18 -7.45 21.90 11.52
CA GLU A 18 -7.51 22.13 10.08
C GLU A 18 -6.91 20.90 9.36
N LEU A 19 -7.55 20.44 8.27
CA LEU A 19 -7.08 19.29 7.48
C LEU A 19 -6.48 19.75 6.15
N TYR A 20 -5.24 19.34 5.89
CA TYR A 20 -4.55 19.62 4.62
C TYR A 20 -4.48 18.36 3.76
N ILE A 21 -5.12 18.40 2.59
CA ILE A 21 -5.28 17.24 1.70
C ILE A 21 -4.75 17.58 0.29
N GLY A 22 -4.30 16.55 -0.44
CA GLY A 22 -3.86 16.68 -1.82
C GLY A 22 -2.55 17.45 -1.97
N GLN A 23 -2.49 18.37 -2.94
CA GLN A 23 -1.30 19.20 -3.19
C GLN A 23 -0.91 20.06 -1.98
N SER A 24 -1.89 20.45 -1.17
CA SER A 24 -1.67 21.21 0.07
C SER A 24 -1.27 20.33 1.25
N GLY A 25 -1.23 19.00 1.10
CA GLY A 25 -1.07 18.02 2.17
C GLY A 25 0.34 17.95 2.79
N PRO A 26 0.79 16.76 3.24
CA PRO A 26 1.96 16.64 4.13
C PRO A 26 3.29 17.01 3.47
N SER A 27 3.36 17.10 2.14
CA SER A 27 4.56 17.51 1.40
C SER A 27 4.96 18.97 1.63
N ILE A 28 4.01 19.81 2.09
CA ILE A 28 4.28 21.20 2.47
C ILE A 28 4.45 21.26 3.98
N TRP A 29 5.65 21.64 4.44
CA TRP A 29 5.92 21.80 5.86
C TRP A 29 5.14 22.96 6.47
N ARG A 30 4.56 22.74 7.65
CA ARG A 30 3.88 23.74 8.48
C ARG A 30 4.24 23.53 9.95
N GLU A 31 4.35 24.62 10.69
CA GLU A 31 4.60 24.60 12.13
C GLU A 31 3.49 23.82 12.86
N GLY A 32 3.87 22.88 13.73
CA GLY A 32 2.93 22.10 14.53
C GLY A 32 2.02 21.15 13.75
N MET A 33 2.23 20.96 12.44
CA MET A 33 1.40 20.06 11.63
C MET A 33 1.66 18.60 11.97
N GLU A 34 0.60 17.86 12.24
CA GLU A 34 0.65 16.42 12.42
C GLU A 34 0.28 15.69 11.12
N VAL A 35 0.90 14.54 10.89
CA VAL A 35 0.58 13.68 9.75
C VAL A 35 0.00 12.36 10.26
N GLY A 36 -1.19 12.02 9.80
CA GLY A 36 -1.86 10.76 10.11
C GLY A 36 -2.22 9.99 8.86
N ASN A 37 -2.36 8.67 9.00
CA ASN A 37 -2.91 7.80 7.97
C ASN A 37 -4.15 7.10 8.53
N PRO A 38 -5.36 7.36 8.01
CA PRO A 38 -6.57 6.69 8.49
C PRO A 38 -6.63 5.21 8.12
N ILE A 39 -5.75 4.74 7.22
CA ILE A 39 -5.70 3.38 6.74
C ILE A 39 -4.52 2.64 7.38
N VAL A 40 -4.81 1.57 8.11
CA VAL A 40 -3.82 0.69 8.74
C VAL A 40 -4.09 -0.74 8.28
N ASP A 41 -3.07 -1.45 7.82
CA ASP A 41 -3.20 -2.82 7.30
C ASP A 41 -4.27 -3.00 6.20
N GLY A 42 -4.51 -1.94 5.43
CA GLY A 42 -5.53 -1.89 4.37
C GLY A 42 -6.95 -1.61 4.87
N LEU A 43 -7.14 -1.49 6.18
CA LEU A 43 -8.43 -1.19 6.82
C LEU A 43 -8.51 0.29 7.19
N ILE A 44 -9.71 0.85 7.09
CA ILE A 44 -9.99 2.18 7.67
C ILE A 44 -10.09 1.99 9.18
N ASN A 45 -9.17 2.61 9.91
CA ASN A 45 -9.12 2.61 11.37
C ASN A 45 -9.62 3.94 11.95
N ASP A 46 -9.48 5.04 11.22
CA ASP A 46 -10.06 6.34 11.60
C ASP A 46 -10.96 6.83 10.47
N PHE A 47 -12.28 6.88 10.73
CA PHE A 47 -13.26 7.39 9.77
C PHE A 47 -13.36 8.91 9.76
N SER A 48 -12.79 9.61 10.75
CA SER A 48 -12.91 11.07 10.90
C SER A 48 -12.43 11.84 9.67
N PRO A 49 -11.28 11.53 9.04
CA PRO A 49 -10.83 12.24 7.84
C PRO A 49 -11.42 11.68 6.53
N ILE A 50 -12.21 10.60 6.55
CA ILE A 50 -12.66 9.92 5.32
C ILE A 50 -13.58 10.80 4.49
N LYS A 51 -14.58 11.45 5.11
CA LYS A 51 -15.47 12.36 4.37
C LYS A 51 -14.69 13.52 3.73
N PRO A 52 -13.82 14.27 4.45
CA PRO A 52 -12.96 15.27 3.81
C PRO A 52 -12.07 14.73 2.68
N LEU A 53 -11.50 13.53 2.84
CA LEU A 53 -10.66 12.90 1.80
C LEU A 53 -11.45 12.57 0.54
N VAL A 54 -12.64 11.98 0.70
CA VAL A 54 -13.54 11.63 -0.40
C VAL A 54 -14.05 12.90 -1.09
N ASP A 55 -14.47 13.92 -0.34
CA ASP A 55 -14.94 15.19 -0.88
C ASP A 55 -13.83 15.93 -1.65
N HIS A 56 -12.59 15.89 -1.16
CA HIS A 56 -11.45 16.42 -1.92
C HIS A 56 -11.28 15.68 -3.25
N ALA A 57 -11.32 14.35 -3.24
CA ALA A 57 -11.15 13.56 -4.47
C ALA A 57 -12.29 13.79 -5.48
N ILE A 58 -13.55 13.79 -5.03
CA ILE A 58 -14.72 13.85 -5.92
C ILE A 58 -15.03 15.29 -6.34
N SER A 59 -15.22 16.18 -5.36
CA SER A 59 -15.70 17.54 -5.59
C SER A 59 -14.59 18.47 -6.08
N HIS A 60 -13.36 18.33 -5.56
CA HIS A 60 -12.27 19.27 -5.88
C HIS A 60 -11.36 18.78 -7.02
N VAL A 61 -10.99 17.50 -7.02
CA VAL A 61 -10.12 16.91 -8.05
C VAL A 61 -10.92 16.52 -9.29
N MET A 62 -11.93 15.66 -9.14
CA MET A 62 -12.75 15.20 -10.28
C MET A 62 -13.82 16.19 -10.72
N ARG A 63 -14.19 17.15 -9.86
CA ARG A 63 -15.22 18.17 -10.12
C ARG A 63 -16.59 17.56 -10.41
N CYS A 64 -16.92 16.48 -9.72
CA CYS A 64 -18.20 15.79 -9.82
C CYS A 64 -19.08 16.09 -8.61
N ASN A 65 -20.40 16.07 -8.81
CA ASN A 65 -21.36 16.07 -7.71
C ASN A 65 -21.64 14.61 -7.29
N PRO A 66 -21.27 14.18 -6.06
CA PRO A 66 -21.48 12.80 -5.63
C PRO A 66 -22.96 12.38 -5.59
N SER A 67 -23.91 13.32 -5.44
CA SER A 67 -25.34 12.97 -5.43
C SER A 67 -25.89 12.58 -6.81
N GLU A 68 -25.13 12.80 -7.88
CA GLU A 68 -25.54 12.52 -9.26
C GLU A 68 -24.95 11.21 -9.80
N HIS A 69 -24.07 10.56 -9.04
CA HIS A 69 -23.29 9.43 -9.53
C HIS A 69 -23.22 8.27 -8.53
N PRO A 70 -23.45 7.02 -8.97
CA PRO A 70 -23.14 5.84 -8.17
C PRO A 70 -21.65 5.80 -7.78
N ILE A 71 -21.35 5.39 -6.54
CA ILE A 71 -19.97 5.28 -6.05
C ILE A 71 -19.59 3.82 -5.76
N LEU A 72 -18.53 3.35 -6.41
CA LEU A 72 -17.86 2.08 -6.09
C LEU A 72 -16.65 2.35 -5.19
N VAL A 73 -16.57 1.64 -4.07
CA VAL A 73 -15.41 1.65 -3.18
C VAL A 73 -14.70 0.30 -3.22
N THR A 74 -13.37 0.31 -3.13
CA THR A 74 -12.58 -0.92 -3.05
C THR A 74 -12.27 -1.29 -1.61
N GLU A 75 -12.19 -2.58 -1.30
CA GLU A 75 -11.80 -3.07 0.03
C GLU A 75 -10.84 -4.27 0.00
N PRO A 76 -10.01 -4.47 1.02
CA PRO A 76 -9.28 -5.74 1.16
C PRO A 76 -10.21 -6.88 1.58
N THR A 77 -9.78 -8.12 1.34
CA THR A 77 -10.57 -9.33 1.67
C THR A 77 -10.86 -9.51 3.15
N TRP A 78 -10.01 -8.96 4.02
CA TRP A 78 -10.15 -9.00 5.47
C TRP A 78 -10.88 -7.78 6.05
N ASN A 79 -11.61 -7.00 5.23
CA ASN A 79 -12.42 -5.90 5.73
C ASN A 79 -13.59 -6.38 6.60
N THR A 80 -13.96 -5.55 7.57
CA THR A 80 -14.98 -5.88 8.58
C THR A 80 -16.37 -5.45 8.13
N PRO A 81 -17.45 -6.16 8.53
CA PRO A 81 -18.83 -5.72 8.28
C PRO A 81 -19.08 -4.30 8.79
N ALA A 82 -18.61 -3.97 9.99
CA ALA A 82 -18.75 -2.63 10.57
C ALA A 82 -18.10 -1.53 9.70
N ASN A 83 -16.92 -1.78 9.12
CA ASN A 83 -16.28 -0.84 8.20
C ASN A 83 -17.08 -0.67 6.89
N ARG A 84 -17.63 -1.76 6.35
CA ARG A 84 -18.49 -1.69 5.16
C ARG A 84 -19.74 -0.87 5.43
N GLU A 85 -20.41 -1.14 6.54
CA GLU A 85 -21.62 -0.41 6.97
C GLU A 85 -21.33 1.06 7.21
N ARG A 86 -20.22 1.40 7.88
CA ARG A 86 -19.84 2.79 8.12
C ARG A 86 -19.49 3.53 6.83
N MET A 87 -18.84 2.87 5.87
CA MET A 87 -18.59 3.46 4.55
C MET A 87 -19.88 3.69 3.78
N ALA A 88 -20.81 2.73 3.77
CA ALA A 88 -22.11 2.88 3.13
C ALA A 88 -22.91 4.04 3.74
N GLU A 89 -22.92 4.15 5.07
CA GLU A 89 -23.55 5.26 5.79
C GLU A 89 -22.98 6.62 5.37
N ILE A 90 -21.65 6.76 5.30
CA ILE A 90 -21.02 8.00 4.82
C ILE A 90 -21.49 8.33 3.39
N MET A 91 -21.53 7.33 2.49
CA MET A 91 -21.89 7.56 1.10
C MET A 91 -23.36 7.94 0.93
N PHE A 92 -24.29 7.24 1.58
CA PHE A 92 -25.72 7.53 1.45
C PHE A 92 -26.15 8.75 2.24
N GLU A 93 -25.73 8.90 3.49
CA GLU A 93 -26.25 9.94 4.39
C GLU A 93 -25.48 11.26 4.25
N GLU A 94 -24.16 11.20 4.10
CA GLU A 94 -23.33 12.41 4.06
C GLU A 94 -23.09 12.91 2.63
N PHE A 95 -23.02 12.00 1.66
CA PHE A 95 -22.80 12.33 0.23
C PHE A 95 -24.04 12.20 -0.66
N ASN A 96 -25.13 11.63 -0.15
CA ASN A 96 -26.39 11.48 -0.88
C ASN A 96 -26.26 10.73 -2.22
N VAL A 97 -25.36 9.74 -2.31
CA VAL A 97 -25.17 8.98 -3.55
C VAL A 97 -26.47 8.25 -3.95
N PRO A 98 -26.77 8.14 -5.26
CA PRO A 98 -27.94 7.41 -5.73
C PRO A 98 -27.80 5.90 -5.57
N ALA A 99 -26.55 5.38 -5.63
CA ALA A 99 -26.26 3.97 -5.41
C ALA A 99 -24.82 3.77 -4.93
N PHE A 100 -24.58 2.67 -4.22
CA PHE A 100 -23.30 2.32 -3.62
C PHE A 100 -22.97 0.85 -3.83
N TYR A 101 -21.70 0.55 -4.08
CA TYR A 101 -21.18 -0.82 -4.07
C TYR A 101 -19.77 -0.85 -3.49
N ILE A 102 -19.43 -1.93 -2.78
CA ILE A 102 -18.08 -2.16 -2.28
C ILE A 102 -17.55 -3.48 -2.86
N ALA A 103 -16.33 -3.42 -3.42
CA ALA A 103 -15.77 -4.51 -4.20
C ALA A 103 -14.39 -4.92 -3.69
N ASN A 104 -14.15 -6.22 -3.65
CA ASN A 104 -12.89 -6.81 -3.19
C ASN A 104 -11.73 -6.52 -4.15
N THR A 105 -10.61 -5.98 -3.64
CA THR A 105 -9.44 -5.66 -4.48
C THR A 105 -8.85 -6.88 -5.19
N GLY A 106 -8.86 -8.06 -4.58
CA GLY A 106 -8.43 -9.31 -5.21
C GLY A 106 -9.28 -9.64 -6.45
N VAL A 107 -10.61 -9.58 -6.32
CA VAL A 107 -11.52 -9.80 -7.45
C VAL A 107 -11.30 -8.75 -8.54
N LEU A 108 -11.20 -7.47 -8.17
CA LEU A 108 -10.98 -6.38 -9.14
C LEU A 108 -9.64 -6.53 -9.86
N ASN A 109 -8.57 -6.91 -9.16
CA ASN A 109 -7.26 -7.16 -9.76
C ASN A 109 -7.31 -8.35 -10.75
N ALA A 110 -8.01 -9.45 -10.40
CA ALA A 110 -8.21 -10.57 -11.31
C ALA A 110 -8.99 -10.15 -12.57
N PHE A 111 -10.02 -9.32 -12.36
CA PHE A 111 -10.85 -8.79 -13.44
C PHE A 111 -10.08 -7.85 -14.37
N ALA A 112 -9.24 -6.97 -13.81
CA ALA A 112 -8.34 -6.10 -14.58
C ALA A 112 -7.36 -6.89 -15.46
N ALA A 113 -6.98 -8.10 -15.03
CA ALA A 113 -6.14 -9.02 -15.80
C ALA A 113 -6.95 -9.90 -16.79
N GLY A 114 -8.27 -9.73 -16.89
CA GLY A 114 -9.14 -10.53 -17.74
C GLY A 114 -9.26 -11.99 -17.28
N LYS A 115 -9.19 -12.24 -15.97
CA LYS A 115 -9.22 -13.58 -15.38
C LYS A 115 -10.40 -13.73 -14.42
N GLY A 116 -11.34 -14.63 -14.76
CA GLY A 116 -12.42 -15.03 -13.85
C GLY A 116 -11.90 -15.89 -12.68
N THR A 117 -10.88 -16.71 -12.94
CA THR A 117 -10.19 -17.54 -11.94
C THR A 117 -8.70 -17.24 -11.96
N ALA A 118 -8.17 -16.77 -10.83
CA ALA A 118 -6.80 -16.29 -10.70
C ALA A 118 -6.27 -16.40 -9.28
N PHE A 119 -4.95 -16.34 -9.17
CA PHE A 119 -4.23 -16.29 -7.91
C PHE A 119 -3.58 -14.91 -7.76
N VAL A 120 -4.25 -14.02 -7.03
CA VAL A 120 -3.81 -12.62 -6.97
C VAL A 120 -2.77 -12.45 -5.88
N VAL A 121 -1.56 -12.06 -6.28
CA VAL A 121 -0.44 -11.69 -5.41
C VAL A 121 -0.36 -10.17 -5.40
N ASP A 122 -0.88 -9.55 -4.33
CA ASP A 122 -0.86 -8.09 -4.14
C ASP A 122 0.22 -7.73 -3.10
N VAL A 123 1.24 -7.01 -3.54
CA VAL A 123 2.32 -6.52 -2.68
C VAL A 123 2.19 -5.02 -2.53
N GLY A 124 1.50 -4.59 -1.47
CA GLY A 124 1.26 -3.18 -1.17
C GLY A 124 2.39 -2.52 -0.38
N GLN A 125 2.06 -1.36 0.22
CA GLN A 125 3.01 -0.59 1.05
C GLN A 125 3.20 -1.19 2.44
N SER A 126 2.12 -1.66 3.06
CA SER A 126 2.11 -2.17 4.44
C SER A 126 1.85 -3.68 4.50
N MET A 127 1.13 -4.23 3.53
CA MET A 127 0.68 -5.62 3.51
C MET A 127 0.99 -6.25 2.16
N ALA A 128 1.41 -7.51 2.18
CA ALA A 128 1.39 -8.40 1.02
C ALA A 128 0.31 -9.45 1.24
N SER A 129 -0.43 -9.83 0.19
CA SER A 129 -1.50 -10.81 0.27
C SER A 129 -1.52 -11.73 -0.93
N VAL A 130 -2.04 -12.93 -0.71
CA VAL A 130 -2.36 -13.89 -1.76
C VAL A 130 -3.84 -14.21 -1.64
N THR A 131 -4.60 -13.85 -2.67
CA THR A 131 -6.05 -13.99 -2.73
C THR A 131 -6.43 -14.91 -3.90
N PRO A 132 -6.84 -16.16 -3.62
CA PRO A 132 -7.40 -17.04 -4.65
C PRO A 132 -8.81 -16.59 -5.03
N VAL A 133 -9.03 -16.39 -6.32
CA VAL A 133 -10.31 -15.98 -6.90
C VAL A 133 -10.78 -17.08 -7.86
N VAL A 134 -12.02 -17.55 -7.71
CA VAL A 134 -12.67 -18.52 -8.61
C VAL A 134 -13.99 -17.93 -9.08
N ASP A 135 -14.17 -17.84 -10.39
CA ASP A 135 -15.37 -17.31 -11.05
C ASP A 135 -15.84 -15.96 -10.48
N GLY A 136 -14.87 -15.08 -10.15
CA GLY A 136 -15.13 -13.76 -9.56
C GLY A 136 -15.38 -13.74 -8.04
N PHE A 137 -15.26 -14.88 -7.35
CA PHE A 137 -15.44 -14.98 -5.90
C PHE A 137 -14.14 -15.33 -5.19
N VAL A 138 -13.94 -14.77 -4.00
CA VAL A 138 -12.75 -15.06 -3.19
C VAL A 138 -12.90 -16.37 -2.43
N LEU A 139 -11.93 -17.27 -2.56
CA LEU A 139 -11.82 -18.45 -1.70
C LEU A 139 -11.17 -18.08 -0.36
N ARG A 140 -12.00 -17.73 0.63
CA ARG A 140 -11.54 -17.28 1.96
C ARG A 140 -10.59 -18.26 2.66
N LYS A 141 -10.75 -19.58 2.45
CA LYS A 141 -9.87 -20.62 3.02
C LYS A 141 -8.42 -20.47 2.57
N GLY A 142 -8.19 -20.00 1.34
CA GLY A 142 -6.87 -19.77 0.77
C GLY A 142 -6.35 -18.35 0.96
N LEU A 143 -7.09 -17.44 1.58
CA LEU A 143 -6.63 -16.07 1.82
C LEU A 143 -5.48 -16.09 2.84
N VAL A 144 -4.34 -15.52 2.46
CA VAL A 144 -3.22 -15.28 3.38
C VAL A 144 -2.66 -13.89 3.15
N TYR A 145 -2.15 -13.27 4.20
CA TYR A 145 -1.52 -11.95 4.13
C TYR A 145 -0.42 -11.82 5.19
N SER A 146 0.47 -10.85 4.97
CA SER A 146 1.71 -10.67 5.72
C SER A 146 2.09 -9.20 5.78
N SER A 147 2.66 -8.76 6.89
CA SER A 147 3.25 -7.43 7.06
C SER A 147 4.66 -7.30 6.45
N LEU A 148 5.03 -8.24 5.56
CA LEU A 148 6.34 -8.33 4.91
C LEU A 148 6.83 -7.00 4.29
N PRO A 149 6.02 -6.19 3.58
CA PRO A 149 6.48 -4.90 3.06
C PRO A 149 7.00 -3.94 4.14
N ARG A 150 6.45 -3.99 5.36
CA ARG A 150 6.95 -3.18 6.49
C ARG A 150 8.34 -3.63 6.92
N LEU A 151 8.58 -4.94 6.97
CA LEU A 151 9.91 -5.48 7.28
C LEU A 151 10.93 -5.02 6.23
N VAL A 152 10.59 -5.09 4.95
CA VAL A 152 11.45 -4.63 3.85
C VAL A 152 11.83 -3.15 3.99
N ARG A 153 10.85 -2.29 4.28
CA ARG A 153 11.09 -0.85 4.51
C ARG A 153 11.94 -0.59 5.76
N ALA A 154 11.67 -1.31 6.85
CA ALA A 154 12.46 -1.21 8.07
C ALA A 154 13.91 -1.64 7.83
N ASN A 155 14.13 -2.68 7.01
CA ASN A 155 15.46 -3.10 6.60
C ASN A 155 16.14 -2.05 5.71
N ALA A 156 15.42 -1.44 4.76
CA ALA A 156 15.96 -0.33 3.96
C ALA A 156 16.42 0.84 4.84
N ARG A 157 15.59 1.25 5.81
CA ARG A 157 15.95 2.25 6.82
C ARG A 157 17.21 1.85 7.57
N HIS A 158 17.28 0.60 8.03
CA HIS A 158 18.45 0.08 8.75
C HIS A 158 19.72 0.13 7.89
N VAL A 159 19.65 -0.33 6.63
CA VAL A 159 20.76 -0.32 5.66
C VAL A 159 21.26 1.10 5.39
N LEU A 160 20.38 2.11 5.39
CA LEU A 160 20.75 3.50 5.14
C LEU A 160 21.25 4.23 6.39
N ALA A 161 20.54 4.12 7.51
CA ALA A 161 20.80 4.90 8.72
C ALA A 161 21.91 4.29 9.60
N THR A 162 22.21 3.00 9.46
CA THR A 162 23.25 2.34 10.26
C THR A 162 24.63 2.62 9.68
N PRO A 163 25.60 3.06 10.50
CA PRO A 163 26.98 3.21 10.06
C PRO A 163 27.59 1.84 9.74
N THR A 164 28.39 1.79 8.67
CA THR A 164 29.22 0.63 8.30
C THR A 164 30.69 0.96 8.55
N GLN A 165 31.59 0.00 8.28
CA GLN A 165 33.03 0.24 8.34
C GLN A 165 33.50 1.30 7.33
N THR A 166 32.75 1.49 6.24
CA THR A 166 33.15 2.33 5.10
C THR A 166 32.29 3.57 4.92
N ARG A 167 31.17 3.69 5.64
CA ARG A 167 30.20 4.78 5.48
C ARG A 167 29.55 5.12 6.82
N GLN A 168 29.42 6.42 7.11
CA GLN A 168 28.59 6.87 8.23
C GLN A 168 27.10 6.57 7.99
N GLY A 169 26.31 6.61 9.06
CA GLY A 169 24.86 6.53 8.96
C GLY A 169 24.31 7.72 8.17
N ILE A 170 23.42 7.47 7.22
CA ILE A 170 22.86 8.52 6.37
C ILE A 170 21.76 9.25 7.13
N ALA A 171 21.86 10.58 7.20
CA ALA A 171 20.79 11.42 7.72
C ALA A 171 19.66 11.52 6.67
N LEU A 172 18.53 10.90 6.96
CA LEU A 172 17.33 10.84 6.09
C LEU A 172 16.47 12.12 6.17
N LEU A 173 17.12 13.28 6.31
CA LEU A 173 16.41 14.54 6.45
C LEU A 173 15.80 14.96 5.09
N PRO A 174 14.53 15.37 5.07
CA PRO A 174 13.87 15.78 3.84
C PRO A 174 14.32 17.19 3.43
N GLN A 175 14.15 17.54 2.16
CA GLN A 175 14.58 18.84 1.61
C GLN A 175 14.02 20.05 2.39
N GLN A 176 12.81 19.92 2.93
CA GLN A 176 12.14 20.95 3.72
C GLN A 176 12.91 21.32 4.99
N MET A 177 13.82 20.47 5.48
CA MET A 177 14.66 20.74 6.64
C MET A 177 16.01 21.38 6.27
N ILE A 178 16.37 21.37 4.99
CA ILE A 178 17.67 21.84 4.52
C ILE A 178 17.60 23.33 4.18
N ASP A 179 18.50 24.11 4.77
CA ASP A 179 18.62 25.55 4.52
C ASP A 179 19.59 25.83 3.37
N SER A 180 20.78 25.25 3.44
CA SER A 180 21.79 25.25 2.38
C SER A 180 22.53 23.92 2.32
N LYS A 181 23.09 23.59 1.16
CA LYS A 181 24.00 22.45 0.98
C LYS A 181 25.13 22.81 0.00
N ALA A 182 26.28 22.17 0.13
CA ALA A 182 27.40 22.27 -0.80
C ALA A 182 27.65 20.90 -1.47
N PRO A 183 28.12 20.88 -2.74
CA PRO A 183 28.48 19.64 -3.40
C PRO A 183 29.67 18.99 -2.70
N VAL A 184 29.62 17.67 -2.58
CA VAL A 184 30.69 16.85 -2.02
C VAL A 184 30.94 15.65 -2.92
N ASP A 185 32.18 15.15 -2.94
CA ASP A 185 32.50 13.92 -3.66
C ASP A 185 31.75 12.71 -3.06
N PRO A 186 31.51 11.65 -3.86
CA PRO A 186 30.82 10.46 -3.39
C PRO A 186 31.46 9.85 -2.13
N ASN A 187 30.61 9.47 -1.17
CA ASN A 187 30.96 8.94 0.15
C ASN A 187 31.63 9.93 1.12
N MET A 188 31.84 11.18 0.74
CA MET A 188 32.31 12.19 1.69
C MET A 188 31.18 12.65 2.61
N PRO A 189 31.48 13.06 3.86
CA PRO A 189 30.48 13.63 4.75
C PRO A 189 29.77 14.82 4.09
N PRO A 190 28.43 14.88 4.15
CA PRO A 190 27.67 15.95 3.52
C PRO A 190 27.92 17.28 4.22
N GLN A 191 27.91 18.36 3.45
CA GLN A 191 28.02 19.73 3.96
C GLN A 191 26.69 20.45 3.78
N PHE A 192 25.90 20.55 4.85
CA PHE A 192 24.60 21.21 4.83
C PHE A 192 24.29 21.91 6.14
N THR A 193 23.43 22.93 6.08
CA THR A 193 22.83 23.59 7.25
C THR A 193 21.35 23.25 7.34
N VAL A 194 20.86 23.08 8.57
CA VAL A 194 19.45 22.82 8.83
C VAL A 194 18.69 24.12 9.10
N ARG A 195 17.42 24.15 8.70
CA ARG A 195 16.48 25.23 9.04
C ARG A 195 16.11 25.11 10.52
N GLN A 196 16.90 25.71 11.40
CA GLN A 196 16.73 25.55 12.84
C GLN A 196 15.35 26.00 13.34
N ASN A 197 14.78 27.02 12.69
CA ASN A 197 13.42 27.48 12.94
C ASN A 197 12.34 26.44 12.59
N ARG A 198 12.61 25.48 11.71
CA ARG A 198 11.68 24.37 11.39
C ARG A 198 11.89 23.19 12.32
N VAL A 199 13.13 22.83 12.62
CA VAL A 199 13.46 21.66 13.45
C VAL A 199 12.75 21.69 14.80
N THR A 200 12.76 22.83 15.49
CA THR A 200 12.12 22.98 16.82
C THR A 200 10.59 22.97 16.79
N LYS A 201 10.00 23.19 15.62
CA LYS A 201 8.56 23.34 15.39
C LYS A 201 7.94 22.17 14.62
N THR A 202 8.75 21.18 14.30
CA THR A 202 8.33 19.99 13.55
C THR A 202 7.82 18.94 14.52
N THR A 203 6.65 18.40 14.23
CA THR A 203 6.08 17.29 15.00
C THR A 203 6.79 15.98 14.65
N GLU A 204 6.75 15.02 15.58
CA GLU A 204 7.35 13.71 15.35
C GLU A 204 6.64 12.94 14.22
N SER A 205 5.31 13.05 14.10
CA SER A 205 4.53 12.38 13.05
C SER A 205 4.88 12.90 11.65
N TRP A 206 5.09 14.21 11.50
CA TRP A 206 5.56 14.77 10.23
C TRP A 206 6.98 14.31 9.89
N LYS A 207 7.87 14.31 10.90
CA LYS A 207 9.26 13.87 10.73
C LYS A 207 9.33 12.41 10.27
N GLN A 208 8.61 11.52 10.95
CA GLN A 208 8.54 10.10 10.58
C GLN A 208 8.03 9.91 9.16
N TRP A 209 6.92 10.58 8.80
CA TRP A 209 6.37 10.52 7.45
C TRP A 209 7.38 10.99 6.38
N ALA A 210 8.09 12.09 6.64
CA ALA A 210 9.05 12.64 5.68
C ALA A 210 10.30 11.76 5.53
N GLU A 211 10.86 11.25 6.63
CA GLU A 211 11.99 10.31 6.59
C GLU A 211 11.62 9.00 5.89
N GLU A 212 10.39 8.50 6.11
CA GLU A 212 9.87 7.33 5.40
C GLU A 212 9.75 7.55 3.89
N ARG A 213 9.43 8.77 3.48
CA ARG A 213 9.38 9.12 2.06
C ARG A 213 10.77 9.10 1.42
N GLU A 214 11.81 9.59 2.10
CA GLU A 214 13.19 9.53 1.60
C GLU A 214 13.65 8.07 1.38
N ILE A 215 13.22 7.16 2.26
CA ILE A 215 13.48 5.72 2.10
C ILE A 215 12.76 5.18 0.87
N ASP A 216 11.51 5.57 0.65
CA ASP A 216 10.73 5.12 -0.52
C ASP A 216 11.31 5.61 -1.84
N GLU A 217 11.78 6.85 -1.89
CA GLU A 217 12.45 7.41 -3.07
C GLU A 217 13.76 6.65 -3.36
N TRP A 218 14.56 6.34 -2.34
CA TRP A 218 15.74 5.48 -2.50
C TRP A 218 15.38 4.05 -2.93
N ILE A 219 14.33 3.44 -2.37
CA ILE A 219 13.88 2.09 -2.77
C ILE A 219 13.51 2.07 -4.26
N GLN A 220 12.71 3.03 -4.71
CA GLN A 220 12.25 3.11 -6.10
C GLN A 220 13.42 3.34 -7.07
N HIS A 221 14.44 4.10 -6.66
CA HIS A 221 15.59 4.41 -7.50
C HIS A 221 16.68 3.33 -7.48
N CYS A 222 17.02 2.81 -6.30
CA CYS A 222 18.19 1.96 -6.09
C CYS A 222 17.84 0.49 -5.91
N ALA A 223 16.84 0.17 -5.09
CA ALA A 223 16.63 -1.18 -4.62
C ALA A 223 16.21 -2.13 -5.76
N ALA A 224 16.64 -3.37 -5.65
CA ALA A 224 16.42 -4.39 -6.66
C ALA A 224 16.37 -5.78 -6.03
N VAL A 225 16.01 -6.78 -6.83
CA VAL A 225 15.99 -8.19 -6.45
C VAL A 225 16.91 -8.95 -7.40
N LEU A 226 17.53 -10.03 -6.92
CA LEU A 226 18.30 -10.94 -7.77
C LEU A 226 17.40 -12.00 -8.39
N ASP A 227 17.63 -12.28 -9.67
CA ASP A 227 16.77 -13.14 -10.48
C ASP A 227 16.77 -14.61 -10.04
N GLN A 228 17.90 -15.11 -9.53
CA GLN A 228 18.15 -16.53 -9.20
C GLN A 228 18.34 -16.79 -7.70
N GLY A 229 17.87 -15.88 -6.84
CA GLY A 229 18.11 -15.94 -5.41
C GLY A 229 19.41 -15.27 -4.97
N TRP A 230 19.57 -15.14 -3.65
CA TRP A 230 20.76 -14.53 -3.07
C TRP A 230 22.03 -15.33 -3.40
N ASN A 231 23.02 -14.63 -3.94
CA ASN A 231 24.37 -15.12 -4.14
C ASN A 231 25.33 -13.92 -4.08
N ASP A 232 26.32 -13.95 -3.18
CA ASP A 232 27.20 -12.80 -2.95
C ASP A 232 28.02 -12.42 -4.20
N ALA A 233 28.54 -13.41 -4.93
CA ALA A 233 29.28 -13.16 -6.17
C ALA A 233 28.37 -12.57 -7.27
N ALA A 234 27.14 -13.07 -7.38
CA ALA A 234 26.15 -12.53 -8.30
C ALA A 234 25.78 -11.09 -7.93
N ALA A 235 25.56 -10.79 -6.65
CA ALA A 235 25.26 -9.44 -6.17
C ALA A 235 26.42 -8.47 -6.41
N GLN A 236 27.65 -8.89 -6.11
CA GLN A 236 28.86 -8.09 -6.26
C GLN A 236 29.21 -7.79 -7.72
N SER A 237 28.85 -8.69 -8.64
CA SER A 237 29.06 -8.48 -10.09
C SER A 237 28.08 -7.48 -10.72
N ARG A 238 26.99 -7.10 -10.03
CA ARG A 238 26.03 -6.12 -10.55
C ARG A 238 26.58 -4.70 -10.43
N PRO A 239 26.32 -3.82 -11.42
CA PRO A 239 26.77 -2.45 -11.36
C PRO A 239 26.08 -1.71 -10.19
N PRO A 240 26.81 -0.84 -9.47
CA PRO A 240 26.21 -0.02 -8.42
C PRO A 240 25.27 1.04 -9.01
N ARG A 241 24.39 1.60 -8.18
CA ARG A 241 23.54 2.75 -8.53
C ARG A 241 23.89 3.97 -7.71
N SER A 242 24.06 5.12 -8.35
CA SER A 242 24.26 6.39 -7.68
C SER A 242 22.94 6.92 -7.12
N TYR A 243 22.96 7.52 -5.94
CA TYR A 243 21.84 8.29 -5.40
C TYR A 243 22.34 9.43 -4.52
N GLU A 244 21.68 10.58 -4.58
CA GLU A 244 21.94 11.75 -3.74
C GLU A 244 20.74 12.03 -2.84
N PHE A 245 20.97 12.13 -1.53
CA PHE A 245 19.96 12.50 -0.55
C PHE A 245 19.80 14.03 -0.46
N PRO A 246 18.69 14.54 0.08
CA PRO A 246 18.47 15.98 0.20
C PRO A 246 19.55 16.72 0.98
N THR A 247 20.21 16.04 1.93
CA THR A 247 21.36 16.53 2.70
C THR A 247 22.61 16.79 1.85
N GLY A 248 22.63 16.37 0.58
CA GLY A 248 23.79 16.42 -0.32
C GLY A 248 24.70 15.20 -0.22
N PHE A 249 24.43 14.28 0.71
CA PHE A 249 25.16 13.01 0.76
C PHE A 249 24.85 12.21 -0.50
N ASN A 250 25.89 11.81 -1.23
CA ASN A 250 25.76 10.98 -2.42
C ASN A 250 26.74 9.80 -2.37
N SER A 251 26.31 8.67 -2.92
CA SER A 251 27.08 7.42 -2.90
C SER A 251 26.66 6.50 -4.04
N TYR A 252 27.48 5.48 -4.29
CA TYR A 252 27.21 4.38 -5.20
C TYR A 252 26.81 3.14 -4.40
N PHE A 253 25.55 2.78 -4.46
CA PHE A 253 24.98 1.64 -3.74
C PHE A 253 25.22 0.34 -4.51
N GLY A 254 26.01 -0.55 -3.91
CA GLY A 254 26.48 -1.81 -4.50
C GLY A 254 25.53 -2.98 -4.23
N MET A 255 26.03 -4.03 -3.58
CA MET A 255 25.26 -5.25 -3.30
C MET A 255 24.12 -5.03 -2.28
N GLU A 256 24.25 -4.04 -1.39
CA GLU A 256 23.29 -3.75 -0.32
C GLU A 256 21.90 -3.36 -0.84
N ARG A 257 21.82 -2.79 -2.05
CA ARG A 257 20.54 -2.48 -2.71
C ARG A 257 19.70 -3.73 -3.01
N TYR A 258 20.34 -4.90 -3.13
CA TYR A 258 19.69 -6.18 -3.38
C TYR A 258 19.21 -6.85 -2.09
N GLN A 259 19.90 -6.61 -0.96
CA GLN A 259 19.54 -7.19 0.33
C GLN A 259 18.14 -6.77 0.79
N VAL A 260 17.75 -5.53 0.46
CA VAL A 260 16.42 -4.99 0.76
C VAL A 260 15.34 -5.76 0.01
N GLY A 261 15.45 -5.88 -1.31
CA GLY A 261 14.46 -6.59 -2.14
C GLY A 261 14.42 -8.10 -1.88
N GLU A 262 15.56 -8.70 -1.54
CA GLU A 262 15.66 -10.15 -1.30
C GLU A 262 14.77 -10.62 -0.15
N GLN A 263 14.50 -9.77 0.84
CA GLN A 263 13.61 -10.10 1.96
C GLN A 263 12.19 -10.47 1.50
N PHE A 264 11.74 -10.02 0.33
CA PHE A 264 10.45 -10.46 -0.22
C PHE A 264 10.41 -11.96 -0.52
N PHE A 265 11.56 -12.57 -0.82
CA PHE A 265 11.65 -13.94 -1.31
C PHE A 265 12.34 -14.89 -0.32
N TRP A 266 13.30 -14.37 0.43
CA TRP A 266 14.13 -15.19 1.30
C TRP A 266 14.61 -14.43 2.54
N HIS A 267 14.66 -15.14 3.67
CA HIS A 267 15.20 -14.65 4.92
C HIS A 267 16.48 -15.43 5.26
N THR A 268 17.51 -14.72 5.72
CA THR A 268 18.75 -15.37 6.15
C THR A 268 18.50 -16.27 7.36
N PRO A 269 19.23 -17.39 7.52
CA PRO A 269 19.11 -18.24 8.70
C PRO A 269 19.34 -17.49 10.01
N ALA A 270 20.26 -16.51 10.01
CA ALA A 270 20.52 -15.65 11.16
C ALA A 270 19.30 -14.79 11.53
N LEU A 271 18.63 -14.20 10.53
CA LEU A 271 17.42 -13.41 10.76
C LEU A 271 16.30 -14.30 11.32
N VAL A 272 16.09 -15.48 10.74
CA VAL A 272 15.11 -16.47 11.21
C VAL A 272 15.39 -16.93 12.65
N ALA A 273 16.65 -17.18 12.99
CA ALA A 273 17.04 -17.55 14.35
C ALA A 273 16.84 -16.41 15.37
N SER A 274 17.01 -15.15 14.93
CA SER A 274 16.88 -13.97 15.80
C SER A 274 15.43 -13.58 16.09
N ASN A 275 14.48 -13.96 15.24
CA ASN A 275 13.09 -13.56 15.36
C ASN A 275 12.14 -14.65 14.84
N SER A 276 11.48 -15.34 15.77
CA SER A 276 10.50 -16.39 15.46
C SER A 276 9.20 -15.86 14.84
N ASN A 277 8.90 -14.57 14.97
CA ASN A 277 7.67 -13.93 14.50
C ASN A 277 7.86 -13.18 13.18
N LEU A 278 8.83 -13.58 12.35
CA LEU A 278 9.05 -12.95 11.06
C LEU A 278 7.81 -13.09 10.17
N PRO A 279 7.40 -12.01 9.47
CA PRO A 279 6.36 -12.09 8.45
C PRO A 279 6.74 -13.13 7.38
N LYS A 280 5.76 -13.88 6.87
CA LYS A 280 6.02 -14.85 5.79
C LYS A 280 6.45 -14.12 4.52
N ASN A 281 7.47 -14.66 3.84
CA ASN A 281 7.91 -14.21 2.53
C ASN A 281 6.90 -14.61 1.42
N ILE A 282 7.03 -14.03 0.22
CA ILE A 282 6.07 -14.24 -0.88
C ILE A 282 5.96 -15.72 -1.29
N PRO A 283 7.07 -16.49 -1.49
CA PRO A 283 6.96 -17.92 -1.80
C PRO A 283 6.24 -18.73 -0.72
N ALA A 284 6.48 -18.42 0.56
CA ALA A 284 5.80 -19.07 1.68
C ALA A 284 4.29 -18.76 1.70
N LEU A 285 3.90 -17.51 1.44
CA LEU A 285 2.49 -17.11 1.34
C LEU A 285 1.78 -17.86 0.21
N ILE A 286 2.38 -17.89 -0.98
CA ILE A 286 1.85 -18.60 -2.15
C ILE A 286 1.67 -20.09 -1.82
N THR A 287 2.67 -20.71 -1.21
CA THR A 287 2.64 -22.14 -0.87
C THR A 287 1.57 -22.46 0.17
N GLU A 288 1.45 -21.64 1.21
CA GLU A 288 0.44 -21.81 2.26
C GLU A 288 -0.98 -21.67 1.70
N SER A 289 -1.21 -20.62 0.91
CA SER A 289 -2.49 -20.38 0.25
C SER A 289 -2.89 -21.53 -0.69
N LEU A 290 -1.95 -22.02 -1.52
CA LEU A 290 -2.19 -23.17 -2.40
C LEU A 290 -2.51 -24.45 -1.63
N ARG A 291 -1.83 -24.70 -0.50
CA ARG A 291 -2.10 -25.87 0.36
C ARG A 291 -3.49 -25.81 0.99
N ALA A 292 -3.94 -24.61 1.35
CA ALA A 292 -5.27 -24.40 1.92
C ALA A 292 -6.38 -24.49 0.86
N CYS A 293 -6.08 -24.20 -0.41
CA CYS A 293 -7.00 -24.38 -1.52
C CYS A 293 -7.20 -25.85 -1.90
N ASP A 294 -8.38 -26.16 -2.43
CA ASP A 294 -8.73 -27.50 -2.89
C ASP A 294 -7.95 -27.88 -4.15
N ALA A 295 -7.64 -29.17 -4.29
CA ALA A 295 -6.63 -29.65 -5.25
C ALA A 295 -6.99 -29.34 -6.72
N GLU A 296 -8.28 -29.31 -7.05
CA GLU A 296 -8.79 -29.05 -8.40
C GLU A 296 -8.42 -27.65 -8.93
N PHE A 297 -8.33 -26.64 -8.05
CA PHE A 297 -8.03 -25.27 -8.46
C PHE A 297 -6.53 -24.95 -8.53
N ARG A 298 -5.68 -25.76 -7.86
CA ARG A 298 -4.24 -25.44 -7.70
C ARG A 298 -3.51 -25.25 -9.02
N GLN A 299 -3.79 -26.10 -10.00
CA GLN A 299 -3.16 -25.99 -11.33
C GLN A 299 -3.61 -24.71 -12.06
N VAL A 300 -4.90 -24.37 -11.95
CA VAL A 300 -5.46 -23.15 -12.56
C VAL A 300 -4.87 -21.89 -11.91
N PHE A 301 -4.75 -21.88 -10.58
CA PHE A 301 -4.15 -20.78 -9.83
C PHE A 301 -2.71 -20.51 -10.22
N VAL A 302 -1.89 -21.56 -10.27
CA VAL A 302 -0.48 -21.45 -10.69
C VAL A 302 -0.36 -20.98 -12.15
N SER A 303 -1.28 -21.38 -13.02
CA SER A 303 -1.31 -20.95 -14.43
C SER A 303 -1.89 -19.54 -14.63
N ASN A 304 -2.46 -18.93 -13.59
CA ASN A 304 -3.09 -17.61 -13.63
C ASN A 304 -2.73 -16.77 -12.40
N VAL A 305 -1.44 -16.61 -12.13
CA VAL A 305 -0.97 -15.72 -11.05
C VAL A 305 -1.07 -14.27 -11.51
N VAL A 306 -1.83 -13.43 -10.82
CA VAL A 306 -1.93 -12.00 -11.12
C VAL A 306 -1.05 -11.24 -10.14
N LEU A 307 -0.06 -10.50 -10.63
CA LEU A 307 0.87 -9.74 -9.79
C LEU A 307 0.51 -8.25 -9.83
N THR A 308 0.29 -7.66 -8.65
CA THR A 308 -0.17 -6.28 -8.47
C THR A 308 0.41 -5.66 -7.18
N GLY A 309 0.17 -4.37 -6.96
CA GLY A 309 0.61 -3.61 -5.78
C GLY A 309 1.92 -2.84 -5.99
N GLY A 310 2.12 -1.75 -5.24
CA GLY A 310 3.30 -0.89 -5.40
C GLY A 310 4.65 -1.56 -5.07
N GLY A 311 4.66 -2.53 -4.16
CA GLY A 311 5.87 -3.27 -3.78
C GLY A 311 6.40 -4.19 -4.89
N CYS A 312 5.57 -4.57 -5.88
CA CYS A 312 6.06 -5.34 -7.03
C CYS A 312 6.81 -4.48 -8.07
N GLN A 313 6.96 -3.16 -7.83
CA GLN A 313 7.74 -2.25 -8.67
C GLN A 313 9.26 -2.32 -8.41
N PHE A 314 9.70 -3.12 -7.43
CA PHE A 314 11.13 -3.42 -7.28
C PHE A 314 11.71 -3.96 -8.59
N SER A 315 12.87 -3.45 -8.98
CA SER A 315 13.55 -3.90 -10.20
C SER A 315 13.88 -5.39 -10.09
N GLY A 316 13.42 -6.19 -11.06
CA GLY A 316 13.61 -7.66 -11.09
C GLY A 316 12.61 -8.46 -10.27
N PHE A 317 11.64 -7.82 -9.60
CA PHE A 317 10.68 -8.53 -8.73
C PHE A 317 9.84 -9.57 -9.50
N ALA A 318 9.29 -9.18 -10.65
CA ALA A 318 8.43 -10.07 -11.45
C ALA A 318 9.23 -11.26 -12.01
N ASP A 319 10.45 -11.01 -12.50
CA ASP A 319 11.33 -12.05 -13.05
C ASP A 319 11.76 -13.03 -11.96
N ARG A 320 12.15 -12.52 -10.79
CA ARG A 320 12.44 -13.35 -9.62
C ARG A 320 11.23 -14.20 -9.22
N LEU A 321 10.05 -13.59 -9.10
CA LEU A 321 8.84 -14.34 -8.74
C LEU A 321 8.55 -15.43 -9.79
N ASN A 322 8.72 -15.12 -11.08
CA ASN A 322 8.56 -16.10 -12.14
C ASN A 322 9.53 -17.27 -11.97
N ASN A 323 10.81 -17.01 -11.71
CA ASN A 323 11.81 -18.06 -11.52
C ASN A 323 11.52 -18.95 -10.30
N GLU A 324 11.11 -18.37 -9.17
CA GLU A 324 10.72 -19.14 -7.97
C GLU A 324 9.50 -20.02 -8.24
N LEU A 325 8.50 -19.47 -8.94
CA LEU A 325 7.29 -20.21 -9.28
C LEU A 325 7.58 -21.32 -10.28
N THR A 326 8.32 -21.06 -11.36
CA THR A 326 8.63 -22.06 -12.39
C THR A 326 9.51 -23.19 -11.85
N ARG A 327 10.39 -22.90 -10.88
CA ARG A 327 11.20 -23.92 -10.19
C ARG A 327 10.34 -24.93 -9.42
N THR A 328 9.24 -24.48 -8.84
CA THR A 328 8.33 -25.32 -8.05
C THR A 328 7.19 -25.89 -8.89
N PHE A 329 6.73 -25.12 -9.88
CA PHE A 329 5.58 -25.42 -10.72
C PHE A 329 5.89 -25.08 -12.19
N PRO A 330 6.20 -26.09 -13.03
CA PRO A 330 6.62 -25.86 -14.42
C PRO A 330 5.63 -25.08 -15.30
N HIS A 331 4.34 -25.10 -14.96
CA HIS A 331 3.27 -24.42 -15.72
C HIS A 331 2.90 -23.04 -15.14
N ALA A 332 3.70 -22.50 -14.22
CA ALA A 332 3.44 -21.19 -13.65
C ALA A 332 3.41 -20.09 -14.71
N LYS A 333 2.42 -19.21 -14.62
CA LYS A 333 2.32 -18.02 -15.48
C LYS A 333 1.87 -16.81 -14.69
N ILE A 334 2.67 -15.75 -14.78
CA ILE A 334 2.38 -14.46 -14.17
C ILE A 334 1.72 -13.54 -15.20
N HIS A 335 0.64 -12.89 -14.79
CA HIS A 335 -0.04 -11.82 -15.49
C HIS A 335 0.18 -10.54 -14.68
N ALA A 336 0.88 -9.59 -15.28
CA ALA A 336 1.13 -8.28 -14.67
C ALA A 336 1.01 -7.22 -15.77
N PRO A 337 0.45 -6.03 -15.49
CA PRO A 337 0.51 -4.90 -16.40
C PRO A 337 1.94 -4.64 -16.90
N GLY A 338 2.05 -4.41 -18.21
CA GLY A 338 3.33 -4.15 -18.88
C GLY A 338 3.96 -2.83 -18.40
N ASN A 339 3.12 -1.83 -18.13
CA ASN A 339 3.52 -0.61 -17.44
C ASN A 339 3.58 -0.85 -15.93
N PRO A 340 4.76 -0.80 -15.28
CA PRO A 340 4.88 -1.04 -13.84
C PRO A 340 4.06 -0.07 -12.99
N ILE A 341 3.79 1.14 -13.50
CA ILE A 341 2.98 2.16 -12.81
C ILE A 341 1.54 1.67 -12.62
N GLU A 342 0.97 0.96 -13.60
CA GLU A 342 -0.40 0.43 -13.56
C GLU A 342 -0.60 -0.62 -12.46
N ARG A 343 0.47 -1.32 -12.08
CA ARG A 343 0.42 -2.32 -10.99
C ARG A 343 0.02 -1.69 -9.65
N ARG A 344 0.25 -0.38 -9.45
CA ARG A 344 -0.10 0.31 -8.21
C ARG A 344 -1.61 0.49 -8.03
N TYR A 345 -2.37 0.52 -9.12
CA TYR A 345 -3.80 0.84 -9.12
C TYR A 345 -4.65 -0.21 -9.85
N GLY A 346 -4.20 -1.46 -9.86
CA GLY A 346 -4.93 -2.57 -10.48
C GLY A 346 -6.37 -2.73 -9.95
N GLY A 347 -6.57 -2.58 -8.64
CA GLY A 347 -7.92 -2.60 -8.05
C GLY A 347 -8.81 -1.45 -8.55
N TRP A 348 -8.23 -0.27 -8.79
CA TRP A 348 -8.96 0.88 -9.36
C TRP A 348 -9.32 0.63 -10.83
N LEU A 349 -8.40 0.07 -11.63
CA LEU A 349 -8.69 -0.32 -13.02
C LEU A 349 -9.79 -1.37 -13.08
N GLY A 350 -9.71 -2.40 -12.24
CA GLY A 350 -10.76 -3.42 -12.13
C GLY A 350 -12.11 -2.83 -11.74
N GLY A 351 -12.11 -1.89 -10.78
CA GLY A 351 -13.33 -1.17 -10.38
C GLY A 351 -13.93 -0.34 -11.50
N SER A 352 -13.10 0.36 -12.28
CA SER A 352 -13.52 1.12 -13.46
C SER A 352 -14.16 0.21 -14.52
N ILE A 353 -13.55 -0.93 -14.82
CA ILE A 353 -14.12 -1.90 -15.76
C ILE A 353 -15.44 -2.44 -15.22
N LEU A 354 -15.50 -2.88 -13.94
CA LEU A 354 -16.71 -3.42 -13.34
C LEU A 354 -17.87 -2.41 -13.33
N ALA A 355 -17.59 -1.15 -12.99
CA ALA A 355 -18.59 -0.08 -12.99
C ALA A 355 -19.10 0.27 -14.39
N SER A 356 -18.32 0.02 -15.45
CA SER A 356 -18.75 0.26 -16.84
C SER A 356 -19.65 -0.83 -17.43
N LEU A 357 -19.80 -1.96 -16.74
CA LEU A 357 -20.53 -3.13 -17.23
C LEU A 357 -21.93 -3.20 -16.63
N GLY A 358 -22.95 -2.95 -17.46
CA GLY A 358 -24.35 -2.92 -17.04
C GLY A 358 -24.87 -4.20 -16.38
N THR A 359 -24.24 -5.36 -16.64
CA THR A 359 -24.56 -6.63 -15.99
C THR A 359 -24.33 -6.61 -14.47
N PHE A 360 -23.42 -5.75 -13.98
CA PHE A 360 -23.10 -5.64 -12.56
C PHE A 360 -23.96 -4.59 -11.84
N HIS A 361 -24.81 -3.84 -12.55
CA HIS A 361 -25.70 -2.85 -11.93
C HIS A 361 -26.65 -3.47 -10.89
N GLN A 362 -26.98 -4.76 -11.03
CA GLN A 362 -27.83 -5.49 -10.09
C GLN A 362 -27.17 -5.73 -8.72
N LEU A 363 -25.85 -5.55 -8.60
CA LEU A 363 -25.13 -5.71 -7.33
C LEU A 363 -25.13 -4.45 -6.47
N TRP A 364 -25.46 -3.31 -7.08
CA TRP A 364 -25.47 -2.03 -6.38
C TRP A 364 -26.63 -1.95 -5.41
N ILE A 365 -26.39 -1.30 -4.28
CA ILE A 365 -27.42 -0.93 -3.33
C ILE A 365 -27.94 0.43 -3.78
N SER A 366 -29.23 0.54 -4.03
CA SER A 366 -29.89 1.82 -4.32
C SER A 366 -30.15 2.61 -3.04
N LYS A 367 -30.36 3.92 -3.17
CA LYS A 367 -30.73 4.79 -2.04
C LYS A 367 -32.06 4.36 -1.41
N GLU A 368 -33.02 3.91 -2.21
CA GLU A 368 -34.32 3.41 -1.75
C GLU A 368 -34.15 2.13 -0.92
N GLU A 369 -33.37 1.16 -1.41
CA GLU A 369 -33.06 -0.07 -0.67
C GLU A 369 -32.33 0.22 0.65
N TRP A 370 -31.43 1.20 0.67
CA TRP A 370 -30.76 1.63 1.89
C TRP A 370 -31.73 2.26 2.90
N GLN A 371 -32.69 3.08 2.44
CA GLN A 371 -33.71 3.66 3.32
C GLN A 371 -34.65 2.60 3.90
N GLU A 372 -34.96 1.54 3.14
CA GLU A 372 -35.84 0.46 3.59
C GLU A 372 -35.14 -0.51 4.56
N HIS A 373 -33.91 -0.92 4.25
CA HIS A 373 -33.23 -2.02 4.95
C HIS A 373 -32.06 -1.58 5.85
N GLY A 374 -31.60 -0.34 5.69
CA GLY A 374 -30.45 0.23 6.42
C GLY A 374 -29.18 -0.61 6.27
N LYS A 375 -28.36 -0.63 7.32
CA LYS A 375 -27.05 -1.30 7.36
C LYS A 375 -27.10 -2.79 6.99
N SER A 376 -28.22 -3.47 7.26
CA SER A 376 -28.35 -4.92 7.06
C SER A 376 -28.20 -5.35 5.60
N ILE A 377 -28.52 -4.48 4.63
CA ILE A 377 -28.42 -4.81 3.21
C ILE A 377 -26.97 -4.95 2.72
N VAL A 378 -26.04 -4.25 3.37
CA VAL A 378 -24.62 -4.26 3.00
C VAL A 378 -24.05 -5.68 3.10
N GLY A 379 -24.37 -6.40 4.18
CA GLY A 379 -23.93 -7.79 4.35
C GLY A 379 -24.57 -8.78 3.38
N GLN A 380 -25.73 -8.44 2.81
CA GLN A 380 -26.42 -9.29 1.84
C GLN A 380 -25.86 -9.14 0.42
N ARG A 381 -25.57 -7.90 0.01
CA ARG A 381 -25.11 -7.54 -1.34
C ARG A 381 -23.59 -7.59 -1.50
N CYS A 382 -22.83 -7.26 -0.46
CA CYS A 382 -21.37 -7.08 -0.52
C CYS A 382 -20.65 -8.22 0.23
N LYS A 383 -20.62 -9.42 -0.38
CA LYS A 383 -20.10 -10.67 0.23
C LYS A 383 -18.62 -10.95 -0.01
#